data_AF-A0A937N234-F1
#
_entry.id   AF-A0A937N234-F1
#
_cell.length_a   1.000
_cell.length_b   1.000
_cell.length_c   1.000
_cell.angle_alpha   90.00
_cell.angle_beta   90.00
_cell.angle_gamma   90.00
#
_symmetry.space_group_name_H-M   'P 1'
#
loop_
_entity.id
_entity.type
_entity.pdbx_description
1 polymer ?
#
loop_
_entity_poly.entity_id
_entity_poly.type
_entity_poly.pdbx_seq_one_letter_code
_entity_poly.pdbx_strand_id
1 'polypeptide(L)'
;MSELPACKRILSLAAECTKDETIEIAVADTGKGLSPDIADRVFEAFFTTKEEGLGIGLAISRTIVEAHGGRLWTVPNRPQGAVFCFALPLLNGEAEDELAAYRVSRG
;
A
#
# COMPACT_ATOMS: atom_id res chain seq x y z
N MET A 1 3.23 -15.45 -7.49
CA MET A 1 4.50 -15.00 -8.11
C MET A 1 5.57 -16.09 -8.14
N SER A 2 5.68 -16.95 -7.12
CA SER A 2 6.66 -18.06 -7.08
C SER A 2 6.57 -19.03 -8.26
N GLU A 3 5.37 -19.18 -8.84
CA GLU A 3 5.11 -20.01 -10.01
C GLU A 3 5.74 -19.47 -11.32
N LEU A 4 6.13 -18.19 -11.37
CA LEU A 4 6.75 -17.59 -12.56
C LEU A 4 8.28 -17.80 -12.57
N PRO A 5 8.92 -17.89 -13.75
CA PRO A 5 10.38 -17.83 -13.86
C PRO A 5 10.94 -16.58 -13.19
N ALA A 6 12.12 -16.67 -12.55
CA ALA A 6 12.69 -15.56 -11.77
C ALA A 6 12.81 -14.25 -12.58
N CYS A 7 13.22 -14.34 -13.85
CA CYS A 7 13.33 -13.19 -14.76
C CYS A 7 11.99 -12.50 -15.09
N LYS A 8 10.86 -13.13 -14.77
CA LYS A 8 9.51 -12.59 -14.96
C LYS A 8 8.86 -12.14 -13.65
N ARG A 9 9.55 -12.24 -12.50
CA ARG A 9 9.06 -11.78 -11.20
C ARG A 9 9.46 -10.33 -10.99
N ILE A 10 8.73 -9.43 -11.61
CA ILE A 10 8.99 -7.98 -11.54
C ILE A 10 8.06 -7.37 -10.49
N LEU A 11 8.65 -6.57 -9.62
CA LEU A 11 7.95 -5.62 -8.75
C LEU A 11 8.31 -4.21 -9.20
N SER A 12 7.33 -3.32 -9.22
CA SER A 12 7.52 -1.92 -9.56
C SER A 12 6.84 -1.03 -8.53
N LEU A 13 7.48 0.10 -8.24
CA LEU A 13 7.01 1.10 -7.29
C LEU A 13 6.85 2.42 -8.03
N ALA A 14 5.72 3.07 -7.85
CA ALA A 14 5.46 4.42 -8.33
C ALA A 14 4.91 5.27 -7.19
N ALA A 15 5.18 6.57 -7.26
CA ALA A 15 4.73 7.56 -6.30
C ALA A 15 4.32 8.82 -7.07
N GLU A 16 3.14 9.36 -6.77
CA GLU A 16 2.63 10.56 -7.42
C GLU A 16 1.86 11.43 -6.40
N CYS A 17 2.17 12.73 -6.36
CA CYS A 17 1.36 13.68 -5.63
C CYS A 17 0.08 13.95 -6.43
N THR A 18 -1.07 13.74 -5.81
CA THR A 18 -2.36 14.02 -6.43
C THR A 18 -2.73 15.49 -6.28
N LYS A 19 -3.81 15.91 -6.95
CA LYS A 19 -4.35 17.27 -6.81
C LYS A 19 -4.98 17.53 -5.44
N ASP A 20 -5.31 16.48 -4.70
CA ASP A 20 -6.01 16.55 -3.41
C ASP A 20 -5.03 16.59 -2.23
N GLU A 21 -3.79 17.07 -2.45
CA GLU A 21 -2.73 17.12 -1.44
C GLU A 21 -2.46 15.75 -0.79
N THR A 22 -2.53 14.67 -1.56
CA THR A 22 -2.15 13.33 -1.11
C THR A 22 -0.97 12.80 -1.90
N ILE A 23 -0.16 11.95 -1.28
CA ILE A 23 0.83 11.11 -1.97
C ILE A 23 0.22 9.73 -2.20
N GLU A 24 0.02 9.34 -3.46
CA GLU A 24 -0.37 7.99 -3.82
C GLU A 24 0.87 7.15 -4.15
N ILE A 25 0.98 5.98 -3.53
CA ILE A 25 2.02 4.99 -3.76
C ILE A 25 1.37 3.76 -4.36
N ALA A 26 1.92 3.28 -5.47
CA ALA A 26 1.50 2.07 -6.15
C ALA A 26 2.61 1.00 -6.12
N VAL A 27 2.28 -0.18 -5.63
CA VAL A 27 3.13 -1.38 -5.63
C VAL A 27 2.55 -2.37 -6.62
N ALA A 28 3.18 -2.50 -7.79
CA ALA A 28 2.73 -3.38 -8.86
C ALA A 28 3.55 -4.66 -8.91
N ASP A 29 2.89 -5.80 -9.03
CA ASP A 29 3.51 -7.09 -9.29
C ASP A 29 3.07 -7.68 -10.63
N THR A 30 3.81 -8.68 -11.10
CA THR A 30 3.56 -9.38 -12.38
C THR A 30 3.06 -10.81 -12.16
N GLY A 31 2.50 -11.13 -11.00
CA GLY A 31 1.94 -12.43 -10.65
C GLY A 31 0.62 -12.74 -11.35
N LYS A 32 -0.17 -13.64 -10.74
CA LYS A 32 -1.48 -14.07 -11.25
C LYS A 32 -2.59 -13.04 -11.05
N GLY A 33 -2.32 -11.98 -10.29
CA GLY A 33 -3.32 -11.00 -9.87
C GLY A 33 -4.27 -11.54 -8.80
N LEU A 34 -5.34 -10.80 -8.56
CA LEU A 34 -6.42 -11.15 -7.62
C LEU A 34 -7.70 -11.37 -8.41
N SER A 35 -8.46 -12.41 -8.08
CA SER A 35 -9.85 -12.50 -8.56
C SER A 35 -10.70 -11.43 -7.87
N PRO A 36 -11.83 -11.01 -8.47
CA PRO A 36 -12.73 -10.05 -7.85
C PRO A 36 -13.13 -10.42 -6.42
N ASP A 37 -13.45 -11.70 -6.17
CA ASP A 37 -13.86 -12.18 -4.83
C ASP A 37 -12.74 -12.12 -3.78
N ILE A 38 -11.48 -12.11 -4.23
CA ILE A 38 -10.31 -12.06 -3.36
C ILE A 38 -9.92 -10.60 -3.08
N ALA A 39 -10.13 -9.68 -4.03
CA ALA A 39 -9.70 -8.29 -3.92
C ALA A 39 -10.26 -7.60 -2.67
N ASP A 40 -11.52 -7.88 -2.31
CA ASP A 40 -12.16 -7.30 -1.12
C ASP A 40 -11.69 -7.94 0.18
N ARG A 41 -11.37 -9.24 0.12
CA ARG A 41 -11.00 -10.05 1.29
C ARG A 41 -9.51 -10.00 1.63
N VAL A 42 -8.68 -9.53 0.70
CA VAL A 42 -7.21 -9.57 0.81
C VAL A 42 -6.68 -8.75 2.01
N PHE A 43 -7.51 -7.86 2.56
CA PHE A 43 -7.20 -7.05 3.73
C PHE A 43 -7.80 -7.59 5.04
N GLU A 44 -8.56 -8.68 5.01
CA GLU A 44 -9.06 -9.35 6.20
C GLU A 44 -7.91 -10.00 6.97
N ALA A 45 -7.93 -9.86 8.30
CA ALA A 45 -6.98 -10.59 9.14
C ALA A 45 -7.17 -12.10 8.96
N PHE A 46 -6.06 -12.83 8.90
CA PHE A 46 -6.02 -14.28 8.71
C PHE A 46 -6.43 -14.80 7.32
N PHE A 47 -6.77 -13.90 6.38
CA PHE A 47 -7.01 -14.31 5.01
C PHE A 47 -5.69 -14.50 4.24
N THR A 48 -5.52 -15.66 3.63
CA THR A 48 -4.35 -15.98 2.79
C THR A 48 -4.74 -16.91 1.65
N THR A 49 -4.07 -16.77 0.51
CA THR A 49 -4.16 -17.70 -0.63
C THR A 49 -2.91 -18.58 -0.76
N LYS A 50 -1.94 -18.40 0.15
CA LYS A 50 -0.70 -19.17 0.19
C LYS A 50 -0.88 -20.38 1.10
N GLU A 51 -0.19 -21.48 0.76
CA GLU A 51 -0.12 -22.68 1.60
C GLU A 51 0.51 -22.38 2.96
N GLU A 52 1.47 -21.45 3.00
CA GLU A 52 2.15 -21.00 4.22
C GLU A 52 1.99 -19.48 4.41
N GLY A 53 1.78 -19.09 5.68
CA GLY A 53 1.70 -17.70 6.12
C GLY A 53 0.36 -17.34 6.75
N LEU A 54 0.40 -16.58 7.84
CA LEU A 54 -0.79 -16.27 8.65
C LEU A 54 -1.79 -15.30 8.00
N GLY A 55 -1.46 -14.65 6.87
CA GLY A 55 -2.39 -13.70 6.24
C GLY A 55 -2.62 -12.40 7.02
N ILE A 56 -1.61 -11.93 7.77
CA ILE A 56 -1.76 -10.76 8.65
C ILE A 56 -1.18 -9.47 8.01
N GLY A 57 -0.23 -9.60 7.07
CA GLY A 57 0.55 -8.46 6.57
C GLY A 57 -0.30 -7.33 5.97
N LEU A 58 -1.22 -7.64 5.07
CA LEU A 58 -2.07 -6.63 4.43
C LEU A 58 -3.11 -6.02 5.38
N ALA A 59 -3.57 -6.78 6.37
CA ALA A 59 -4.44 -6.26 7.43
C ALA A 59 -3.69 -5.21 8.29
N ILE A 60 -2.43 -5.50 8.66
CA ILE A 60 -1.56 -4.53 9.34
C ILE A 60 -1.31 -3.31 8.46
N SER A 61 -0.97 -3.49 7.19
CA SER A 61 -0.76 -2.37 6.26
C SER A 61 -1.99 -1.47 6.18
N ARG A 62 -3.20 -2.05 6.12
CA ARG A 62 -4.45 -1.27 6.13
C ARG A 62 -4.59 -0.47 7.42
N THR A 63 -4.41 -1.10 8.59
CA THR A 63 -4.47 -0.39 9.88
C THR A 63 -3.46 0.75 9.96
N ILE A 64 -2.23 0.54 9.51
CA ILE A 64 -1.19 1.59 9.51
C ILE A 64 -1.61 2.74 8.60
N VAL A 65 -2.03 2.46 7.36
CA VAL A 65 -2.44 3.48 6.41
C VAL A 65 -3.64 4.28 6.91
N GLU A 66 -4.65 3.61 7.46
CA GLU A 66 -5.84 4.25 8.05
C GLU A 66 -5.48 5.11 9.27
N ALA A 67 -4.56 4.65 10.12
CA ALA A 67 -4.08 5.43 11.27
C ALA A 67 -3.35 6.73 10.87
N HIS A 68 -2.84 6.81 9.64
CA HIS A 68 -2.24 8.01 9.06
C HIS A 68 -3.24 8.83 8.22
N GLY A 69 -4.54 8.59 8.36
CA GLY A 69 -5.60 9.29 7.62
C GLY A 69 -5.69 8.90 6.14
N GLY A 70 -5.05 7.80 5.76
CA GLY A 70 -4.98 7.33 4.39
C GLY A 70 -6.01 6.26 4.03
N ARG A 71 -5.85 5.72 2.82
CA ARG A 71 -6.62 4.56 2.33
C ARG A 71 -5.72 3.58 1.59
N LEU A 72 -5.98 2.29 1.73
CA LEU A 72 -5.33 1.20 0.99
C LEU A 72 -6.36 0.46 0.14
N TRP A 73 -6.04 0.20 -1.13
CA TRP A 73 -6.90 -0.54 -2.07
C TRP A 73 -6.06 -1.34 -3.08
N THR A 74 -6.73 -2.06 -3.97
CA THR A 74 -6.09 -2.83 -5.04
C THR A 74 -6.80 -2.60 -6.36
N VAL A 75 -6.03 -2.63 -7.46
CA VAL A 75 -6.53 -2.70 -8.83
C VAL A 75 -5.79 -3.79 -9.62
N PRO A 76 -6.36 -4.32 -10.71
CA PRO A 76 -5.66 -5.27 -11.58
C PRO A 76 -4.47 -4.62 -12.28
N ASN A 77 -3.32 -5.30 -12.35
CA ASN A 77 -2.20 -4.88 -13.19
C ASN A 77 -2.37 -5.45 -14.62
N ARG A 78 -2.08 -4.65 -15.65
CA ARG A 78 -2.16 -5.08 -17.05
C ARG A 78 -0.76 -5.23 -17.66
N PRO A 79 -0.47 -6.32 -18.40
CA PRO A 79 -1.40 -7.39 -18.78
C PRO A 79 -1.67 -8.42 -17.66
N GLN A 80 -0.86 -8.48 -16.60
CA GLN A 80 -1.02 -9.43 -15.50
C GLN A 80 -0.52 -8.87 -14.16
N GLY A 81 -1.05 -9.43 -13.07
CA GLY A 81 -0.64 -9.12 -11.70
C GLY A 81 -1.65 -8.27 -10.94
N ALA A 82 -1.24 -7.76 -9.79
CA ALA A 82 -2.02 -6.82 -9.00
C ALA A 82 -1.23 -5.54 -8.75
N VAL A 83 -1.95 -4.45 -8.52
CA VAL A 83 -1.39 -3.21 -7.99
C VAL A 83 -2.05 -2.96 -6.65
N PHE A 84 -1.25 -2.85 -5.60
CA PHE A 84 -1.68 -2.37 -4.30
C PHE A 84 -1.36 -0.89 -4.21
N CYS A 85 -2.39 -0.08 -3.98
CA CYS A 85 -2.27 1.36 -3.92
C CYS A 85 -2.60 1.83 -2.51
N PHE A 86 -1.84 2.78 -1.99
CA PHE A 86 -2.26 3.54 -0.83
C PHE A 86 -2.03 5.03 -1.03
N ALA A 87 -2.90 5.85 -0.45
CA ALA A 87 -2.76 7.29 -0.43
C ALA A 87 -2.65 7.77 1.01
N LEU A 88 -1.73 8.70 1.26
CA LEU A 88 -1.61 9.41 2.53
C LEU A 88 -1.77 10.91 2.28
N PRO A 89 -2.43 11.65 3.20
CA PRO A 89 -2.41 13.11 3.14
C PRO A 89 -0.98 13.63 3.25
N LEU A 90 -0.64 14.59 2.42
CA LEU A 90 0.50 15.48 2.65
C LEU A 90 0.15 16.33 3.88
N LEU A 91 1.16 16.67 4.69
CA LEU A 91 0.96 17.40 5.93
C LEU A 91 0.25 18.74 5.66
N ASN A 92 -0.98 18.88 6.18
CA ASN A 92 -1.68 20.15 6.24
C ASN A 92 -1.52 20.73 7.66
N GLY A 93 -0.68 21.76 7.80
CA GLY A 93 -0.60 22.70 8.93
C GLY A 93 -0.17 22.16 10.31
N GLU A 94 -0.74 21.06 10.80
CA GLU A 94 -0.60 20.64 12.21
C GLU A 94 0.78 20.03 12.53
N ALA A 95 1.41 19.38 11.55
CA ALA A 95 2.78 18.87 11.71
C ALA A 95 3.84 19.96 11.53
N GLU A 96 3.51 21.11 10.93
CA GLU A 96 4.42 22.25 10.97
C GLU A 96 4.58 22.76 12.40
N ASP A 97 3.50 22.78 13.20
CA ASP A 97 3.54 23.18 14.60
C ASP A 97 4.36 22.19 15.46
N GLU A 98 4.23 20.89 15.22
CA GLU A 98 4.99 19.85 15.95
C GLU A 98 6.49 19.82 15.55
N LEU A 99 6.80 19.99 14.26
CA LEU A 99 8.18 20.12 13.75
C LEU A 99 8.81 21.46 14.13
N ALA A 100 8.02 22.55 14.22
CA ALA A 100 8.46 23.84 14.72
C ALA A 100 8.75 23.78 16.22
N ALA A 101 7.87 23.16 17.02
CA ALA A 101 8.09 22.93 18.45
C ALA A 101 9.35 22.09 18.69
N TYR A 102 9.58 21.05 17.89
CA TYR A 102 10.79 20.25 17.94
C TYR A 102 12.05 21.07 17.62
N ARG A 103 12.01 21.94 16.61
CA ARG A 103 13.12 22.81 16.22
C ARG A 103 13.46 23.89 17.27
N VAL A 104 12.46 24.44 17.95
CA VAL A 104 12.66 25.46 19.01
C VAL A 104 13.30 24.84 20.27
N SER A 105 12.99 23.59 20.61
CA SER A 105 13.55 22.92 21.80
C SER A 105 15.04 22.55 21.73
N ARG A 106 15.68 22.71 20.56
CA ARG A 106 17.12 22.43 20.34
C ARG A 106 17.95 23.67 19.99
N GLY A 107 17.39 24.87 20.15
CA GLY A 107 18.07 26.16 19.99
C GLY A 107 18.57 26.75 21.30
#